data_AF-A0AAD4D0G9-F1
#
_entry.id   AF-A0AAD4D0G9-F1
#
_cell.length_a   1.000
_cell.length_b   1.000
_cell.length_c   1.000
_cell.angle_alpha   90.00
_cell.angle_beta   90.00
_cell.angle_gamma   90.00
#
_symmetry.space_group_name_H-M   'P 1'
#
loop_
_entity.id
_entity.type
_entity.pdbx_description
1 polymer ?
#
loop_
_entity_poly.entity_id
_entity_poly.type
_entity_poly.pdbx_seq_one_letter_code
_entity_poly.pdbx_strand_id
1 'polypeptide(L)'
;MKAAAMKAPLRTFSQATVASSARKVQMSNFEKDQYINYQRIEDNLAVVRKRQVLFELGLNQPMTLAEKIVYGHLDDAHNQDIERG
;
A
#
# COMPACT_ATOMS: atom_id res chain seq x y z
N MET A 1 5.79 31.00 35.39
CA MET A 1 5.95 30.85 33.93
C MET A 1 5.79 29.37 33.58
N LYS A 2 4.71 28.96 32.91
CA LYS A 2 4.47 27.55 32.53
C LYS A 2 4.66 27.45 31.02
N ALA A 3 5.75 26.82 30.58
CA ALA A 3 6.05 26.62 29.17
C ALA A 3 5.02 25.67 28.55
N ALA A 4 4.35 26.12 27.48
CA ALA A 4 3.48 25.27 26.68
C ALA A 4 4.33 24.43 25.73
N ALA A 5 4.27 23.10 25.85
CA ALA A 5 4.91 22.18 24.91
C ALA A 5 4.21 22.25 23.53
N MET A 6 4.93 22.73 22.52
CA MET A 6 4.51 22.70 21.12
C MET A 6 4.44 21.25 20.66
N LYS A 7 3.23 20.73 20.42
CA LYS A 7 3.03 19.44 19.75
C LYS A 7 3.43 19.60 18.28
N ALA A 8 4.55 19.00 17.90
CA ALA A 8 4.99 18.97 16.51
C ALA A 8 3.95 18.25 15.62
N PRO A 9 3.70 18.73 14.39
CA PRO A 9 2.77 18.07 13.48
C PRO A 9 3.31 16.68 13.12
N LEU A 10 2.51 15.64 13.39
CA LEU A 10 2.78 14.28 12.95
C LEU A 10 2.82 14.30 11.42
N ARG A 11 4.00 14.11 10.83
CA ARG A 11 4.20 14.06 9.38
C ARG A 11 3.55 12.78 8.82
N THR A 12 2.26 12.82 8.53
CA THR A 12 1.55 11.73 7.83
C THR A 12 1.76 11.84 6.32
N PHE A 13 2.99 11.63 5.85
CA PHE A 13 3.28 11.44 4.41
C PHE A 13 3.05 9.97 4.03
N SER A 14 1.81 9.48 3.99
CA SER A 14 1.49 8.22 3.27
C SER A 14 0.00 7.87 3.21
N GLN A 15 -0.92 8.83 3.31
CA GLN A 15 -2.33 8.52 3.10
C GLN A 15 -2.65 8.61 1.59
N ALA A 16 -2.28 7.57 0.86
CA ALA A 16 -2.84 7.34 -0.46
C ALA A 16 -4.29 6.88 -0.28
N THR A 17 -5.24 7.79 -0.47
CA THR A 17 -6.65 7.45 -0.67
C THR A 17 -6.77 6.75 -2.03
N VAL A 18 -6.68 5.42 -2.03
CA VAL A 18 -7.02 4.60 -3.20
C VAL A 18 -8.55 4.59 -3.37
N ALA A 19 -9.10 5.71 -3.83
CA ALA A 19 -10.51 5.82 -4.23
C ALA A 19 -10.63 5.94 -5.76
N SER A 20 -9.81 5.20 -6.51
CA SER A 20 -9.74 5.29 -7.99
C SER A 20 -9.63 3.92 -8.70
N SER A 21 -10.03 2.82 -8.06
CA SER A 21 -9.86 1.45 -8.57
C SER A 21 -10.61 1.17 -9.88
N ALA A 22 -11.62 1.99 -10.22
CA ALA A 22 -12.53 1.75 -11.35
C ALA A 22 -12.18 2.48 -12.67
N ARG A 23 -11.09 3.28 -12.73
CA ARG A 23 -10.78 4.07 -13.93
C ARG A 23 -9.86 3.31 -14.88
N LYS A 24 -10.32 3.07 -16.12
CA LYS A 24 -9.47 2.57 -17.22
C LYS A 24 -8.55 3.70 -17.69
N VAL A 25 -7.29 3.63 -17.29
CA VAL A 25 -6.24 4.59 -17.67
C VAL A 25 -5.21 3.85 -18.51
N GLN A 26 -4.91 4.39 -19.70
CA GLN A 26 -3.87 3.86 -20.58
C GLN A 26 -2.51 3.98 -19.90
N MET A 27 -1.65 2.97 -20.07
CA MET A 27 -0.31 3.00 -19.45
C MET A 27 0.59 4.06 -20.07
N SER A 28 0.47 4.25 -21.39
CA SER A 28 1.28 5.17 -22.17
C SER A 28 0.51 5.65 -23.39
N ASN A 29 0.91 6.80 -23.96
CA ASN A 29 0.34 7.33 -25.20
C ASN A 29 0.53 6.38 -26.40
N PHE A 30 1.51 5.49 -26.32
CA PHE A 30 1.85 4.53 -27.38
C PHE A 30 1.13 3.19 -27.24
N GLU A 31 0.64 2.85 -26.05
CA GLU A 31 0.04 1.55 -25.72
C GLU A 31 -1.47 1.71 -25.48
N LYS A 32 -2.22 1.88 -26.57
CA LYS A 32 -3.64 2.27 -26.50
C LYS A 32 -4.56 1.20 -25.89
N ASP A 33 -4.15 -0.07 -25.99
CA ASP A 33 -4.93 -1.23 -25.54
C ASP A 33 -4.46 -1.78 -24.18
N GLN A 34 -3.41 -1.19 -23.60
CA GLN A 34 -2.86 -1.61 -22.31
C GLN A 34 -3.27 -0.62 -21.23
N TYR A 35 -3.92 -1.13 -20.18
CA TYR A 35 -4.45 -0.33 -19.08
C TYR A 35 -3.77 -0.67 -17.77
N ILE A 36 -3.63 0.34 -16.90
CA ILE A 36 -3.11 0.16 -15.55
C ILE A 36 -4.16 -0.58 -14.71
N ASN A 37 -3.79 -1.74 -14.15
CA ASN A 37 -4.68 -2.56 -13.35
C ASN A 37 -4.55 -2.24 -11.85
N TYR A 38 -5.18 -1.14 -11.43
CA TYR A 38 -5.21 -0.75 -10.02
C TYR A 38 -5.99 -1.73 -9.14
N GLN A 39 -6.98 -2.43 -9.69
CA GLN A 39 -7.78 -3.40 -8.94
C GLN A 39 -6.94 -4.58 -8.46
N ARG A 40 -6.16 -5.20 -9.36
CA ARG A 40 -5.28 -6.32 -8.99
C ARG A 40 -4.28 -5.93 -7.90
N ILE A 41 -3.72 -4.72 -8.00
CA ILE A 41 -2.78 -4.19 -7.00
C ILE A 41 -3.48 -4.04 -5.64
N GLU A 42 -4.70 -3.51 -5.62
CA GLU A 42 -5.47 -3.33 -4.39
C GLU A 42 -5.85 -4.68 -3.74
N ASP A 43 -6.25 -5.66 -4.54
CA ASP A 43 -6.58 -7.01 -4.07
C ASP A 43 -5.36 -7.69 -3.42
N ASN A 44 -4.20 -7.63 -4.09
CA ASN A 44 -2.93 -8.15 -3.56
C ASN A 44 -2.54 -7.45 -2.24
N LEU A 45 -2.68 -6.13 -2.18
CA LEU A 45 -2.42 -5.37 -0.97
C LEU A 45 -3.39 -5.72 0.16
N ALA A 46 -4.66 -6.01 -0.13
CA ALA A 46 -5.61 -6.45 0.87
C ALA A 46 -5.23 -7.81 1.47
N VAL A 47 -4.73 -8.74 0.66
CA VAL A 47 -4.21 -10.05 1.13
C VAL A 47 -2.99 -9.86 2.01
N VAL A 48 -2.00 -9.09 1.55
CA VAL A 48 -0.75 -8.86 2.29
C VAL A 48 -1.02 -8.14 3.61
N ARG A 49 -1.90 -7.14 3.63
CA ARG A 49 -2.32 -6.46 4.88
C ARG A 49 -2.95 -7.45 5.86
N LYS A 50 -3.85 -8.33 5.41
CA LYS A 50 -4.45 -9.36 6.26
C LYS A 50 -3.40 -10.33 6.82
N ARG A 51 -2.41 -10.71 6.01
CA ARG A 51 -1.31 -11.62 6.40
C ARG A 51 -0.34 -10.98 7.39
N GLN A 52 0.09 -9.74 7.14
CA GLN A 52 0.98 -9.01 8.06
C GLN A 52 0.35 -8.80 9.44
N VAL A 53 -0.99 -8.62 9.50
CA VAL A 53 -1.72 -8.57 10.77
C VAL A 53 -1.63 -9.89 11.55
N LEU A 54 -1.44 -11.01 10.87
CA LEU A 54 -1.40 -12.34 11.49
C LEU A 54 0.00 -12.76 11.95
N PHE A 55 1.08 -12.29 11.31
CA PHE A 55 2.38 -12.97 11.45
C PHE A 55 3.14 -12.65 12.74
N GLU A 56 3.32 -11.41 13.18
CA GLU A 56 4.01 -11.17 14.46
C GLU A 56 3.40 -9.96 15.21
N LEU A 57 2.73 -10.27 16.33
CA LEU A 57 2.30 -9.33 17.37
C LEU A 57 1.31 -8.22 16.95
N GLY A 58 0.21 -8.54 16.25
CA GLY A 58 -1.04 -7.73 16.27
C GLY A 58 -0.89 -6.23 15.98
N LEU A 59 0.18 -5.81 15.32
CA LEU A 59 0.51 -4.42 15.07
C LEU A 59 0.07 -4.08 13.67
N ASN A 60 -1.00 -3.30 13.57
CA ASN A 60 -1.43 -2.62 12.34
C ASN A 60 -0.38 -1.58 11.92
N GLN A 61 0.81 -2.05 11.54
CA GLN A 61 1.87 -1.20 11.02
C GLN A 61 1.50 -0.77 9.60
N PRO A 62 1.47 0.54 9.32
CA PRO A 62 1.18 1.03 7.98
C PRO A 62 2.32 0.64 7.03
N MET A 63 1.97 0.04 5.90
CA MET A 63 2.96 -0.29 4.86
C MET A 63 3.58 0.98 4.27
N THR A 64 4.89 0.97 4.05
CA THR A 64 5.61 2.03 3.33
C THR A 64 5.23 2.03 1.85
N LEU A 65 5.55 3.11 1.12
CA LEU A 65 5.26 3.18 -0.32
C LEU A 65 5.98 2.09 -1.11
N ALA A 66 7.26 1.86 -0.79
CA ALA A 66 8.07 0.83 -1.45
C ALA A 66 7.46 -0.57 -1.22
N GLU A 67 7.07 -0.88 0.02
CA GLU A 67 6.38 -2.12 0.36
C GLU A 67 5.07 -2.28 -0.42
N LYS A 68 4.27 -1.20 -0.54
CA LYS A 68 3.01 -1.27 -1.31
C LYS A 68 3.26 -1.56 -2.80
N ILE A 69 4.31 -1.00 -3.39
CA ILE A 69 4.63 -1.28 -4.80
C ILE A 69 5.10 -2.73 -4.94
N VAL A 70 6.04 -3.17 -4.11
CA VAL A 70 6.61 -4.53 -4.19
C VAL A 70 5.52 -5.59 -3.93
N TYR A 71 4.80 -5.46 -2.82
CA TYR A 71 3.79 -6.44 -2.44
C TYR A 71 2.52 -6.36 -3.30
N GLY A 72 2.24 -5.22 -3.93
CA GLY A 72 1.16 -5.08 -4.90
C GLY A 72 1.41 -5.84 -6.21
N HIS A 73 2.68 -6.08 -6.56
CA HIS A 73 3.10 -6.74 -7.79
C HIS A 73 3.51 -8.21 -7.58
N LEU A 74 3.17 -8.83 -6.45
CA LEU A 74 3.34 -10.26 -6.28
C LEU A 74 2.48 -11.04 -7.27
N ASP A 75 3.00 -12.18 -7.72
CA ASP A 75 2.24 -13.09 -8.58
C ASP A 75 1.28 -13.96 -7.77
N ASP A 76 1.75 -14.50 -6.63
CA ASP A 76 0.93 -15.22 -5.65
C ASP A 76 1.01 -14.54 -4.28
N ALA A 77 0.10 -13.59 -4.03
CA ALA A 77 0.04 -12.88 -2.76
C ALA A 77 -0.38 -13.76 -1.56
N HIS A 78 -0.93 -14.96 -1.79
CA HIS A 78 -1.42 -15.84 -0.74
C HIS A 78 -0.33 -16.74 -0.16
N ASN A 79 0.45 -17.38 -1.03
CA ASN A 79 1.41 -18.41 -0.60
C ASN A 79 2.85 -17.92 -0.54
N GLN A 80 3.17 -16.80 -1.16
CA GLN A 80 4.54 -16.31 -1.19
C GLN A 80 5.02 -15.91 0.21
N ASP A 81 6.21 -16.34 0.58
CA ASP A 81 6.84 -15.96 1.84
C ASP A 81 7.26 -14.48 1.78
N ILE A 82 6.84 -13.71 2.76
CA ILE A 82 7.03 -12.26 2.79
C ILE A 82 7.53 -11.84 4.16
N GLU A 83 8.84 -11.71 4.27
CA GLU A 83 9.47 -11.13 5.45
C GLU A 83 9.69 -9.62 5.25
N ARG A 84 9.42 -8.86 6.31
CA ARG A 84 9.79 -7.45 6.38
C ARG A 84 11.13 -7.39 7.08
N GLY A 85 12.18 -6.97 6.35
CA GLY A 85 13.53 -6.80 6.87
C GLY A 85 13.66 -5.67 7.88
#